data_AF-A0A7J8G6G8-F1
#
_entry.id   AF-A0A7J8G6G8-F1
#
_cell.length_a   1.000
_cell.length_b   1.000
_cell.length_c   1.000
_cell.angle_alpha   90.00
_cell.angle_beta   90.00
_cell.angle_gamma   90.00
#
_symmetry.space_group_name_H-M   'P 1'
#
loop_
_entity.id
_entity.type
_entity.pdbx_description
1 polymer ?
#
loop_
_entity_poly.entity_id
_entity_poly.type
_entity_poly.pdbx_seq_one_letter_code
_entity_poly.pdbx_strand_id
1 'polypeptide(L)'
;MSQAKALKARVTLFCILVGIVLAMVAVVTDHWAVLSPHVEHHNASCDAAHFGLWRICTKSIVMSGSKDKSCGPITLPGEESCSYFRHFNPGESSEIFEVTTQKEYSISAAAIAIFSLGFIILGTIFALLSFRKKRDYLLRPASLFYAFAGLCIFVSVEVMRQSVKRMIDSEETAWIEYYYSWSFACACAAFILLFLGGLALLLFSLPRMPQNPWESCMDAEPEH
;
A
#
# COMPACT_ATOMS: atom_id res chain seq x y z
N MET A 1 -26.53 -17.03 12.78
CA MET A 1 -26.35 -15.54 12.78
C MET A 1 -27.69 -14.83 12.54
N SER A 2 -28.03 -13.77 13.29
CA SER A 2 -29.26 -12.99 13.01
C SER A 2 -29.17 -12.25 11.67
N GLN A 3 -30.30 -12.04 10.99
CA GLN A 3 -30.36 -11.47 9.64
C GLN A 3 -29.67 -10.08 9.54
N ALA A 4 -29.80 -9.26 10.60
CA ALA A 4 -29.14 -7.96 10.70
C ALA A 4 -27.61 -8.07 10.87
N LYS A 5 -27.12 -9.07 11.63
CA LYS A 5 -25.67 -9.34 11.74
C LYS A 5 -25.11 -9.82 10.40
N ALA A 6 -25.85 -10.64 9.66
CA ALA A 6 -25.47 -11.12 8.34
C ALA A 6 -25.34 -9.99 7.31
N LEU A 7 -26.27 -9.04 7.32
CA LEU A 7 -26.17 -7.87 6.46
C LEU A 7 -24.93 -7.03 6.79
N LYS A 8 -24.70 -6.72 8.08
CA LYS A 8 -23.53 -5.96 8.53
C LYS A 8 -22.21 -6.63 8.12
N ALA A 9 -22.08 -7.93 8.36
CA ALA A 9 -20.89 -8.69 7.99
C ALA A 9 -20.64 -8.69 6.46
N ARG A 10 -21.70 -8.82 5.65
CA ARG A 10 -21.59 -8.75 4.18
C ARG A 10 -21.16 -7.37 3.69
N VAL A 11 -21.71 -6.31 4.26
CA VAL A 11 -21.30 -4.93 3.93
C VAL A 11 -19.84 -4.72 4.30
N THR A 12 -19.41 -5.15 5.50
CA THR A 12 -18.00 -5.05 5.91
C THR A 12 -17.08 -5.82 4.97
N LEU A 13 -17.46 -7.02 4.54
CA LEU A 13 -16.69 -7.81 3.58
C LEU A 13 -16.60 -7.16 2.20
N PHE A 14 -17.65 -6.48 1.75
CA PHE A 14 -17.60 -5.69 0.52
C PHE A 14 -16.63 -4.51 0.66
N CYS A 15 -16.64 -3.80 1.79
CA CYS A 15 -15.65 -2.74 2.08
C CYS A 15 -14.21 -3.29 2.11
N ILE A 16 -14.00 -4.47 2.70
CA ILE A 16 -12.70 -5.16 2.69
C ILE A 16 -12.28 -5.50 1.26
N LEU A 17 -13.20 -5.97 0.41
CA LEU A 17 -12.91 -6.28 -0.99
C LEU A 17 -12.43 -5.04 -1.76
N VAL A 18 -13.06 -3.88 -1.54
CA VAL A 18 -12.56 -2.60 -2.09
C VAL A 18 -11.15 -2.29 -1.57
N GLY A 19 -10.91 -2.48 -0.28
CA GLY A 19 -9.58 -2.32 0.34
C GLY A 19 -8.51 -3.24 -0.28
N ILE A 20 -8.87 -4.50 -0.58
CA ILE A 20 -7.97 -5.46 -1.25
C ILE A 20 -7.60 -4.96 -2.65
N VAL A 21 -8.57 -4.50 -3.44
CA VAL A 21 -8.32 -3.99 -4.79
C VAL A 21 -7.42 -2.75 -4.73
N LEU A 22 -7.68 -1.82 -3.82
CA LEU A 22 -6.83 -0.63 -3.62
C LEU A 22 -5.41 -1.00 -3.18
N ALA A 23 -5.26 -1.99 -2.30
CA ALA A 23 -3.95 -2.49 -1.88
C ALA A 23 -3.18 -3.10 -3.06
N MET A 24 -3.84 -3.93 -3.88
CA MET A 24 -3.25 -4.52 -5.09
C MET A 24 -2.81 -3.45 -6.08
N VAL A 25 -3.67 -2.46 -6.33
CA VAL A 25 -3.35 -1.32 -7.20
C VAL A 25 -2.13 -0.60 -6.65
N ALA A 26 -2.12 -0.21 -5.38
CA ALA A 26 -0.99 0.51 -4.78
C ALA A 26 0.33 -0.26 -4.88
N VAL A 27 0.34 -1.58 -4.63
CA VAL A 27 1.55 -2.41 -4.67
C VAL A 27 2.08 -2.59 -6.10
N VAL A 28 1.21 -2.66 -7.11
CA VAL A 28 1.61 -2.87 -8.51
C VAL A 28 2.03 -1.56 -9.19
N THR A 29 1.50 -0.43 -8.74
CA THR A 29 1.72 0.86 -9.39
C THR A 29 2.99 1.55 -8.88
N ASP A 30 3.71 2.20 -9.79
CA ASP A 30 4.99 2.85 -9.51
C ASP A 30 4.87 4.36 -9.20
N HIS A 31 3.70 4.84 -8.79
CA HIS A 31 3.41 6.26 -8.52
C HIS A 31 3.18 6.56 -7.03
N TRP A 32 4.14 6.21 -6.18
CA TRP A 32 4.07 6.51 -4.74
C TRP A 32 4.55 7.92 -4.44
N ALA A 33 5.69 8.30 -5.01
CA ALA A 33 6.23 9.64 -4.90
C ALA A 33 6.80 10.10 -6.24
N VAL A 34 6.65 11.40 -6.51
CA VAL A 34 7.32 12.09 -7.61
C VAL A 34 8.39 12.96 -6.99
N LEU A 35 9.64 12.81 -7.45
CA LEU A 35 10.73 13.73 -7.13
C LEU A 35 11.00 14.60 -8.34
N SER A 36 11.05 15.91 -8.10
CA SER A 36 11.44 16.91 -9.11
C SER A 36 12.76 17.55 -8.67
N PRO A 37 13.78 17.60 -9.54
CA PRO A 37 15.02 18.28 -9.24
C PRO A 37 14.85 19.78 -9.49
N HIS A 38 15.68 20.61 -8.85
CA HIS A 38 15.73 22.03 -9.18
C HIS A 38 16.55 22.21 -10.47
N VAL A 39 15.94 22.80 -11.50
CA VAL A 39 16.65 23.11 -12.75
C VAL A 39 17.25 24.51 -12.64
N GLU A 40 18.56 24.60 -12.41
CA GLU A 40 19.27 25.90 -12.36
C GLU A 40 19.56 26.49 -13.75
N HIS A 41 19.60 25.66 -14.81
CA HIS A 41 19.98 26.09 -16.16
C HIS A 41 18.80 26.05 -17.13
N HIS A 42 18.48 27.20 -17.73
CA HIS A 42 17.34 27.43 -18.63
C HIS A 42 17.32 26.60 -19.95
N ASN A 43 18.31 25.74 -20.18
CA ASN A 43 18.46 24.88 -21.37
C ASN A 43 18.62 23.38 -21.03
N ALA A 44 18.42 22.96 -19.77
CA ALA A 44 18.59 21.56 -19.37
C ALA A 44 17.28 20.76 -19.49
N SER A 45 17.39 19.48 -19.85
CA SER A 45 16.31 18.49 -19.67
C SER A 45 15.99 18.34 -18.19
N CYS A 46 14.70 18.30 -17.85
CA CYS A 46 14.26 18.04 -16.49
C CYS A 46 13.95 16.56 -16.31
N ASP A 47 14.61 15.90 -15.36
CA ASP A 47 14.40 14.50 -15.06
C ASP A 47 13.47 14.36 -13.85
N ALA A 48 12.19 14.02 -14.08
CA ALA A 48 11.27 13.70 -13.01
C ALA A 48 11.34 12.20 -12.69
N ALA A 49 11.53 11.84 -11.41
CA ALA A 49 11.60 10.45 -10.98
C ALA A 49 10.30 10.01 -10.30
N HIS A 50 9.72 8.91 -10.77
CA HIS A 50 8.60 8.22 -10.15
C HIS A 50 9.11 7.03 -9.33
N PHE A 51 8.84 7.08 -8.03
CA PHE A 51 9.16 6.00 -7.11
C PHE A 51 8.00 5.02 -7.01
N GLY A 52 8.27 3.79 -7.42
CA GLY A 52 7.47 2.61 -7.13
C GLY A 52 8.08 1.75 -6.05
N LEU A 53 7.36 0.69 -5.68
CA LEU A 53 7.86 -0.32 -4.75
C LEU A 53 8.88 -1.26 -5.41
N TRP A 54 8.73 -1.49 -6.72
CA TRP A 54 9.52 -2.48 -7.48
C TRP A 54 10.46 -1.83 -8.50
N ARG A 55 10.05 -0.68 -9.05
CA ARG A 55 10.71 0.02 -10.14
C ARG A 55 10.86 1.48 -9.80
N ILE A 56 11.87 2.09 -10.40
CA ILE A 56 12.01 3.53 -10.48
C ILE A 56 11.93 3.92 -11.96
N CYS A 57 11.04 4.84 -12.28
CA CYS A 57 10.88 5.34 -13.64
C CYS A 57 11.28 6.80 -13.70
N THR A 58 12.34 7.10 -14.45
CA THR A 58 12.79 8.45 -14.71
C THR A 58 12.24 8.91 -16.04
N LYS A 59 11.61 10.08 -16.05
CA LYS A 59 11.06 10.72 -17.24
C LYS A 59 11.82 12.00 -17.51
N SER A 60 12.53 12.05 -18.64
CA SER A 60 13.22 13.26 -19.08
C SER A 60 12.26 14.13 -19.91
N ILE A 61 12.07 15.37 -19.48
CA ILE A 61 11.20 16.36 -20.12
C ILE A 61 12.11 17.45 -20.70
N VAL A 62 12.12 17.59 -22.03
CA VAL A 62 12.86 18.66 -22.69
C VAL A 62 12.09 19.97 -22.50
N MET A 63 12.66 20.93 -21.75
CA MET A 63 12.04 22.25 -21.56
C MET A 63 12.02 23.03 -22.88
N SER A 64 10.82 23.31 -23.40
CA SER A 64 10.64 24.29 -24.47
C SER A 64 10.37 25.67 -23.86
N GLY A 65 11.45 26.40 -23.52
CA GLY A 65 11.49 27.86 -23.42
C GLY A 65 10.46 28.60 -22.56
N SER A 66 9.99 28.06 -21.42
CA SER A 66 9.13 28.79 -20.47
C SER A 66 9.87 29.17 -19.20
N LYS A 67 9.54 30.36 -18.66
CA LYS A 67 10.29 31.13 -17.65
C LYS A 67 10.12 30.64 -16.20
N ASP A 68 9.45 29.53 -15.97
CA ASP A 68 9.19 29.03 -14.61
C ASP A 68 10.33 28.12 -14.14
N LYS A 69 10.78 28.32 -12.90
CA LYS A 69 11.85 27.54 -12.24
C LYS A 69 11.41 26.12 -11.85
N SER A 70 10.20 25.72 -12.25
CA SER A 70 9.60 24.42 -11.98
C SER A 70 9.36 23.72 -13.32
N CYS A 71 9.62 22.43 -13.36
CA CYS A 71 9.35 21.64 -14.56
C CYS A 71 7.84 21.69 -14.84
N GLY A 72 7.47 22.05 -16.08
CA GLY A 72 6.09 22.13 -16.51
C GLY A 72 5.31 20.82 -16.29
N PRO A 73 3.99 20.82 -16.52
CA PRO A 73 3.13 19.70 -16.18
C PRO A 73 3.64 18.37 -16.76
N ILE A 74 3.67 17.34 -15.91
CA ILE A 74 4.26 16.00 -16.17
C ILE A 74 3.59 15.26 -17.37
N THR A 75 2.50 15.82 -17.90
CA THR A 75 1.79 15.36 -19.11
C THR A 75 2.52 15.63 -20.42
N LEU A 76 3.64 16.36 -20.43
CA LEU A 76 4.44 16.52 -21.65
C LEU A 76 5.06 15.17 -22.10
N PRO A 77 5.14 14.89 -23.42
CA PRO A 77 5.82 13.71 -23.94
C PRO A 77 7.32 13.83 -23.66
N GLY A 78 7.91 12.78 -23.09
CA GLY A 78 9.30 12.71 -22.68
C GLY A 78 9.81 11.27 -22.77
N GLU A 79 11.12 11.08 -22.77
CA GLU A 79 11.71 9.75 -22.79
C GLU A 79 11.58 9.12 -21.40
N GLU A 80 10.97 7.94 -21.32
CA GLU A 80 10.72 7.22 -20.07
C GLU A 80 11.67 6.03 -19.99
N SER A 81 12.57 6.06 -19.02
CA SER A 81 13.47 4.96 -18.69
C SER A 81 13.09 4.39 -17.32
N CYS A 82 12.52 3.18 -17.34
CA CYS A 82 12.20 2.44 -16.13
C CYS A 82 13.29 1.41 -15.83
N SER A 83 13.89 1.50 -14.65
CA SER A 83 14.85 0.51 -14.16
C SER A 83 14.31 -0.20 -12.92
N TYR A 84 14.55 -1.52 -12.85
CA TYR A 84 14.26 -2.30 -11.65
C TYR A 84 15.42 -2.20 -10.68
N PHE A 85 15.16 -2.27 -9.38
CA PHE A 85 16.23 -2.44 -8.40
C PHE A 85 17.02 -3.73 -8.73
N ARG A 86 18.34 -3.57 -8.93
CA ARG A 86 19.32 -4.57 -9.44
C ARG A 86 19.38 -5.94 -8.75
N HIS A 87 18.55 -6.22 -7.74
CA HIS A 87 18.51 -7.52 -7.09
C HIS A 87 17.80 -8.60 -7.93
N PHE A 88 16.94 -8.23 -8.89
CA PHE A 88 16.16 -9.20 -9.70
C PHE A 88 16.71 -9.46 -11.10
N ASN A 89 17.76 -8.77 -11.56
CA ASN A 89 18.41 -9.03 -12.85
C ASN A 89 19.89 -8.57 -12.84
N PRO A 90 20.86 -9.47 -12.57
CA PRO A 90 22.27 -9.12 -12.53
C PRO A 90 22.85 -9.12 -13.96
N GLY A 91 22.66 -8.06 -14.73
CA GLY A 91 23.17 -8.04 -16.11
C GLY A 91 23.26 -6.69 -16.83
N GLU A 92 22.59 -5.63 -16.38
CA GLU A 92 22.49 -4.40 -17.17
C GLU A 92 23.14 -3.19 -16.48
N SER A 93 24.06 -2.56 -17.19
CA SER A 93 24.81 -1.36 -16.83
C SER A 93 23.98 -0.10 -17.07
N SER A 94 23.15 0.28 -16.10
CA SER A 94 22.77 1.68 -15.93
C SER A 94 23.63 2.28 -14.83
N GLU A 95 24.42 3.28 -15.22
CA GLU A 95 25.15 4.14 -14.31
C GLU A 95 24.17 5.06 -13.57
N ILE A 96 24.57 5.48 -12.37
CA ILE A 96 23.94 6.52 -11.53
C ILE A 96 22.75 6.03 -10.68
N PHE A 97 23.05 5.29 -9.60
CA PHE A 97 22.61 5.67 -8.24
C PHE A 97 23.39 4.85 -7.20
N GLU A 98 24.55 5.37 -6.80
CA GLU A 98 25.46 4.75 -5.84
C GLU A 98 25.15 5.25 -4.42
N VAL A 99 23.94 4.98 -3.93
CA VAL A 99 23.64 5.17 -2.51
C VAL A 99 23.16 3.85 -1.93
N THR A 100 24.08 3.13 -1.29
CA THR A 100 23.86 1.83 -0.65
C THR A 100 22.68 1.83 0.35
N THR A 101 22.37 2.98 0.96
CA THR A 101 21.29 3.11 1.94
C THR A 101 19.89 3.18 1.31
N GLN A 102 19.74 3.66 0.07
CA GLN A 102 18.43 3.76 -0.62
C GLN A 102 17.85 2.37 -0.96
N LYS A 103 18.73 1.43 -1.32
CA LYS A 103 18.40 0.07 -1.74
C LYS A 103 17.79 -0.76 -0.62
N GLU A 104 18.25 -0.59 0.61
CA GLU A 104 17.83 -1.44 1.74
C GLU A 104 16.41 -1.10 2.23
N TYR A 105 16.02 0.18 2.24
CA TYR A 105 14.69 0.59 2.67
C TYR A 105 13.59 0.25 1.65
N SER A 106 13.85 0.40 0.34
CA SER A 106 12.89 0.00 -0.69
C SER A 106 12.67 -1.51 -0.72
N ILE A 107 13.75 -2.30 -0.56
CA ILE A 107 13.67 -3.77 -0.40
C ILE A 107 12.83 -4.15 0.81
N SER A 108 13.04 -3.48 1.94
CA SER A 108 12.27 -3.72 3.18
C SER A 108 10.78 -3.42 2.98
N ALA A 109 10.43 -2.30 2.33
CA ALA A 109 9.05 -1.94 2.02
C ALA A 109 8.36 -2.97 1.10
N ALA A 110 9.07 -3.46 0.08
CA ALA A 110 8.58 -4.48 -0.84
C ALA A 110 8.37 -5.84 -0.13
N ALA A 111 9.32 -6.26 0.71
CA ALA A 111 9.18 -7.50 1.49
C ALA A 111 7.95 -7.47 2.41
N ILE A 112 7.71 -6.34 3.08
CA ILE A 112 6.55 -6.15 3.96
C ILE A 112 5.23 -6.14 3.15
N ALA A 113 5.24 -5.56 1.95
CA ALA A 113 4.08 -5.61 1.06
C ALA A 113 3.77 -7.05 0.60
N ILE A 114 4.78 -7.90 0.36
CA ILE A 114 4.57 -9.33 0.07
C ILE A 114 3.88 -10.03 1.25
N PHE A 115 4.33 -9.78 2.50
CA PHE A 115 3.67 -10.34 3.68
C PHE A 115 2.22 -9.88 3.80
N SER A 116 1.94 -8.60 3.51
CA SER A 116 0.56 -8.09 3.46
C SER A 116 -0.30 -8.86 2.45
N LEU A 117 0.20 -9.05 1.22
CA LEU A 117 -0.50 -9.81 0.18
C LEU A 117 -0.74 -11.26 0.64
N GLY A 118 0.24 -11.88 1.28
CA GLY A 118 0.09 -13.22 1.88
C GLY A 118 -1.04 -13.29 2.91
N PHE A 119 -1.14 -12.30 3.80
CA PHE A 119 -2.24 -12.22 4.77
C PHE A 119 -3.59 -11.96 4.12
N ILE A 120 -3.67 -11.15 3.06
CA ILE A 120 -4.90 -10.96 2.27
C ILE A 120 -5.35 -12.29 1.65
N ILE A 121 -4.43 -13.06 1.06
CA ILE A 121 -4.74 -14.36 0.46
C ILE A 121 -5.23 -15.35 1.52
N LEU A 122 -4.56 -15.44 2.67
CA LEU A 122 -4.99 -16.31 3.76
C LEU A 122 -6.37 -15.88 4.31
N GLY A 123 -6.57 -14.58 4.55
CA GLY A 123 -7.83 -14.01 5.02
C GLY A 123 -9.00 -14.28 4.07
N THR A 124 -8.77 -14.14 2.76
CA THR A 124 -9.78 -14.44 1.73
C THR A 124 -10.12 -15.92 1.67
N ILE A 125 -9.13 -16.83 1.77
CA ILE A 125 -9.39 -18.28 1.85
C ILE A 125 -10.26 -18.60 3.06
N PHE A 126 -9.95 -18.08 4.25
CA PHE A 126 -10.77 -18.32 5.45
C PHE A 126 -12.18 -17.74 5.33
N ALA A 127 -12.31 -16.54 4.77
CA ALA A 127 -13.62 -15.92 4.52
C ALA A 127 -14.46 -16.76 3.54
N LEU A 128 -13.88 -17.23 2.43
CA LEU A 128 -14.58 -18.07 1.46
C LEU A 128 -15.00 -19.43 2.05
N LEU A 129 -14.12 -20.07 2.81
CA LEU A 129 -14.44 -21.33 3.50
C LEU A 129 -15.57 -21.17 4.53
N SER A 130 -15.62 -20.02 5.22
CA SER A 130 -16.72 -19.69 6.12
C SER A 130 -18.06 -19.71 5.40
N PHE A 131 -18.16 -19.05 4.24
CA PHE A 131 -19.40 -19.00 3.47
C PHE A 131 -19.81 -20.35 2.88
N ARG A 132 -18.85 -21.13 2.36
CA ARG A 132 -19.14 -22.43 1.75
C ARG A 132 -19.65 -23.46 2.75
N LYS A 133 -19.08 -23.50 3.95
CA LYS A 133 -19.44 -24.49 4.98
C LYS A 133 -20.38 -23.94 6.07
N LYS A 134 -20.86 -22.69 5.95
CA LYS A 134 -21.64 -21.96 6.98
C LYS A 134 -20.95 -21.99 8.36
N ARG A 135 -19.63 -21.88 8.37
CA ARG A 135 -18.78 -21.97 9.57
C ARG A 135 -18.39 -20.58 10.04
N ASP A 136 -19.31 -19.89 10.69
CA ASP A 136 -19.16 -18.49 11.11
C ASP A 136 -17.92 -18.27 12.02
N TYR A 137 -17.45 -19.31 12.72
CA TYR A 137 -16.24 -19.24 13.54
C TYR A 137 -14.96 -18.98 12.72
N LEU A 138 -14.93 -19.33 11.43
CA LEU A 138 -13.79 -19.08 10.53
C LEU A 138 -13.65 -17.60 10.14
N LEU A 139 -14.67 -16.78 10.35
CA LEU A 139 -14.58 -15.33 10.12
C LEU A 139 -13.66 -14.63 11.14
N ARG A 140 -13.50 -15.20 12.34
CA ARG A 140 -12.62 -14.66 13.40
C ARG A 140 -11.15 -14.63 12.94
N PRO A 141 -10.51 -15.76 12.57
CA PRO A 141 -9.14 -15.73 12.05
C PRO A 141 -9.03 -14.94 10.74
N ALA A 142 -10.03 -14.99 9.86
CA ALA A 142 -10.04 -14.19 8.63
C ALA A 142 -9.93 -12.68 8.92
N SER A 143 -10.70 -12.20 9.90
CA SER A 143 -10.71 -10.79 10.31
C SER A 143 -9.37 -10.32 10.88
N LEU A 144 -8.67 -11.19 11.62
CA LEU A 144 -7.33 -10.92 12.14
C LEU A 144 -6.32 -10.79 10.99
N PHE A 145 -6.35 -11.69 10.01
CA PHE A 145 -5.45 -11.59 8.85
C PHE A 145 -5.66 -10.30 8.06
N TYR A 146 -6.91 -9.82 7.89
CA TYR A 146 -7.14 -8.53 7.25
C TYR A 146 -6.61 -7.35 8.07
N ALA A 147 -6.74 -7.37 9.40
CA ALA A 147 -6.17 -6.33 10.26
C ALA A 147 -4.64 -6.32 10.18
N PHE A 148 -3.99 -7.49 10.22
CA PHE A 148 -2.54 -7.61 10.06
C PHE A 148 -2.07 -7.15 8.67
N ALA A 149 -2.80 -7.50 7.61
CA ALA A 149 -2.50 -7.00 6.26
C ALA A 149 -2.54 -5.46 6.21
N GLY A 150 -3.56 -4.85 6.81
CA GLY A 150 -3.65 -3.39 6.95
C GLY A 150 -2.41 -2.81 7.66
N LEU A 151 -2.02 -3.37 8.80
CA LEU A 151 -0.83 -2.93 9.53
C LEU A 151 0.45 -3.08 8.72
N CYS A 152 0.62 -4.18 7.98
CA CYS A 152 1.76 -4.36 7.08
C CYS A 152 1.81 -3.28 5.98
N ILE A 153 0.67 -2.92 5.38
CA ILE A 153 0.62 -1.81 4.41
C ILE A 153 1.02 -0.49 5.07
N PHE A 154 0.54 -0.23 6.30
CA PHE A 154 0.93 0.98 7.03
C PHE A 154 2.44 1.04 7.30
N VAL A 155 3.05 -0.07 7.72
CA VAL A 155 4.50 -0.14 7.89
C VAL A 155 5.23 0.07 6.57
N SER A 156 4.75 -0.52 5.47
CA SER A 156 5.34 -0.30 4.13
C SER A 156 5.29 1.18 3.73
N VAL A 157 4.16 1.87 4.00
CA VAL A 157 3.99 3.31 3.78
C VAL A 157 4.98 4.13 4.62
N GLU A 158 5.16 3.82 5.90
CA GLU A 158 6.11 4.53 6.75
C GLU A 158 7.57 4.29 6.36
N VAL A 159 7.93 3.06 5.96
CA VAL A 159 9.26 2.75 5.43
C VAL A 159 9.52 3.53 4.15
N MET A 160 8.53 3.62 3.26
CA MET A 160 8.63 4.43 2.03
C MET A 160 8.72 5.92 2.34
N ARG A 161 7.99 6.42 3.33
CA ARG A 161 8.09 7.80 3.79
C ARG A 161 9.48 8.12 4.33
N GLN A 162 10.05 7.21 5.11
CA GLN A 162 11.40 7.36 5.64
C GLN A 162 12.48 7.27 4.56
N SER A 163 12.32 6.43 3.53
CA SER A 163 13.27 6.34 2.43
C SER A 163 13.31 7.64 1.63
N VAL A 164 12.15 8.23 1.32
CA VAL A 164 12.05 9.53 0.64
C VAL A 164 12.61 10.65 1.52
N LYS A 165 12.30 10.66 2.83
CA LYS A 165 12.82 11.68 3.75
C LYS A 165 14.34 11.62 3.93
N ARG A 166 14.95 10.43 3.95
CA ARG A 166 16.42 10.34 3.99
C ARG A 166 17.07 10.76 2.67
N MET A 167 16.36 10.61 1.56
CA MET A 167 16.83 11.03 0.26
C MET A 167 16.94 12.55 0.16
N ILE A 168 15.91 13.28 0.61
CA ILE A 168 15.93 14.76 0.57
C ILE A 168 16.98 15.37 1.51
N ASP A 169 17.32 14.67 2.59
CA ASP A 169 18.28 15.14 3.62
C ASP A 169 19.74 14.88 3.20
N SER A 170 19.96 14.08 2.15
CA SER A 170 21.31 13.75 1.66
C SER A 170 21.86 14.86 0.76
N GLU A 171 22.92 15.54 1.21
CA GLU A 171 23.60 16.65 0.50
C GLU A 171 24.11 16.29 -0.91
N GLU A 172 24.25 15.00 -1.24
CA GLU A 172 24.68 14.54 -2.57
C GLU A 172 23.58 14.56 -3.64
N THR A 173 22.32 14.85 -3.31
CA THR A 173 21.22 14.75 -4.28
C THR A 173 20.46 16.07 -4.44
N ALA A 174 20.42 16.60 -5.67
CA ALA A 174 19.82 17.90 -6.01
C ALA A 174 18.27 17.92 -6.06
N TRP A 175 17.59 17.09 -5.26
CA TRP A 175 16.13 17.00 -5.21
C TRP A 175 15.62 17.84 -4.03
N ILE A 176 14.73 18.80 -4.30
CA ILE A 176 14.24 19.73 -3.27
C ILE A 176 12.72 19.61 -3.09
N GLU A 177 11.97 19.22 -4.12
CA GLU A 177 10.52 19.05 -4.05
C GLU A 177 10.10 17.59 -4.24
N TYR A 178 9.27 17.09 -3.30
CA TYR A 178 8.63 15.79 -3.39
C TYR A 178 7.11 15.94 -3.33
N TYR A 179 6.40 15.20 -4.18
CA TYR A 179 4.94 15.15 -4.21
C TYR A 179 4.49 13.69 -4.09
N TYR A 180 3.63 13.40 -3.10
CA TYR A 180 2.99 12.09 -3.04
C TYR A 180 2.01 11.94 -4.20
N SER A 181 2.08 10.83 -4.91
CA SER A 181 1.15 10.55 -6.01
C SER A 181 0.00 9.65 -5.55
N TRP A 182 -0.90 9.34 -6.49
CA TRP A 182 -2.17 8.67 -6.22
C TRP A 182 -2.02 7.27 -5.60
N SER A 183 -0.94 6.54 -5.87
CA SER A 183 -0.72 5.21 -5.29
C SER A 183 -0.50 5.26 -3.78
N PHE A 184 0.12 6.34 -3.28
CA PHE A 184 0.27 6.57 -1.84
C PHE A 184 -1.09 6.77 -1.18
N ALA A 185 -1.96 7.59 -1.77
CA ALA A 185 -3.32 7.78 -1.28
C ALA A 185 -4.14 6.47 -1.32
N CYS A 186 -3.99 5.67 -2.37
CA CYS A 186 -4.58 4.33 -2.47
C CYS A 186 -4.09 3.41 -1.35
N ALA A 187 -2.79 3.41 -1.04
CA ALA A 187 -2.23 2.61 0.06
C ALA A 187 -2.79 3.04 1.43
N CYS A 188 -2.89 4.34 1.70
CA CYS A 188 -3.49 4.86 2.93
C CYS A 188 -4.98 4.50 3.03
N ALA A 189 -5.75 4.63 1.94
CA ALA A 189 -7.15 4.23 1.90
C ALA A 189 -7.32 2.72 2.11
N ALA A 190 -6.47 1.91 1.49
CA ALA A 190 -6.45 0.47 1.67
C ALA A 190 -6.14 0.07 3.11
N PHE A 191 -5.16 0.73 3.75
CA PHE A 191 -4.87 0.54 5.18
C PHE A 191 -6.12 0.78 6.03
N ILE A 192 -6.78 1.92 5.88
CA ILE A 192 -7.96 2.28 6.69
C ILE A 192 -9.08 1.23 6.47
N LEU A 193 -9.35 0.86 5.22
CA LEU A 193 -10.40 -0.10 4.88
C LEU A 193 -10.10 -1.50 5.41
N LEU A 194 -8.87 -1.98 5.28
CA LEU A 194 -8.47 -3.32 5.75
C LEU A 194 -8.37 -3.39 7.28
N PHE A 195 -7.81 -2.36 7.91
CA PHE A 195 -7.65 -2.32 9.37
C PHE A 195 -8.99 -2.14 10.08
N LEU A 196 -9.76 -1.10 9.73
CA LEU A 196 -11.08 -0.88 10.34
C LEU A 196 -12.09 -1.94 9.91
N GLY A 197 -12.02 -2.39 8.66
CA GLY A 197 -12.85 -3.50 8.16
C GLY A 197 -12.56 -4.80 8.90
N GLY A 198 -11.28 -5.13 9.11
CA GLY A 198 -10.85 -6.28 9.90
C GLY A 198 -11.34 -6.22 11.34
N LEU A 199 -11.15 -5.08 12.03
CA LEU A 199 -11.63 -4.88 13.40
C LEU A 199 -13.17 -4.93 13.50
N ALA A 200 -13.88 -4.28 12.58
CA ALA A 200 -15.35 -4.32 12.55
C ALA A 200 -15.85 -5.75 12.30
N LEU A 201 -15.23 -6.49 11.39
CA LEU A 201 -15.59 -7.89 11.10
C LEU A 201 -15.31 -8.79 12.32
N LEU A 202 -14.23 -8.53 13.06
CA LEU A 202 -13.93 -9.22 14.32
C LEU A 202 -15.03 -8.96 15.36
N LEU A 203 -15.38 -7.70 15.60
CA LEU A 203 -16.43 -7.32 16.53
C LEU A 203 -17.80 -7.90 16.15
N PHE A 204 -18.10 -8.01 14.85
CA PHE A 204 -19.35 -8.60 14.37
C PHE A 204 -19.37 -10.14 14.42
N SER A 205 -18.19 -10.78 14.35
CA SER A 205 -18.04 -12.25 14.44
C SER A 205 -17.87 -12.76 15.87
N LEU A 206 -17.56 -11.87 16.82
CA LEU A 206 -17.56 -12.19 18.24
C LEU A 206 -19.00 -12.27 18.80
N PRO A 207 -19.24 -13.15 19.79
CA PRO A 207 -20.47 -13.11 20.57
C PRO A 207 -20.63 -11.73 21.19
N ARG A 208 -21.88 -11.28 21.35
CA ARG A 208 -22.14 -9.99 21.99
C ARG A 208 -21.67 -10.09 23.44
N MET A 209 -21.10 -9.01 23.98
CA MET A 209 -20.77 -8.94 25.40
C MET A 209 -22.02 -9.28 26.22
N PRO A 210 -21.91 -10.17 27.22
CA PRO A 210 -23.03 -10.53 28.07
C PRO A 210 -23.53 -9.27 28.79
N GLN A 211 -24.82 -8.97 28.63
CA GLN A 211 -25.46 -7.82 29.27
C GLN A 211 -26.10 -8.22 30.59
N ASN A 212 -26.39 -9.51 30.74
CA ASN A 212 -27.02 -10.08 31.91
C ASN A 212 -26.05 -11.02 32.64
N PRO A 213 -26.17 -11.15 33.98
CA PRO A 213 -25.24 -11.95 34.79
C PRO A 213 -25.32 -13.47 34.54
N TRP A 214 -26.35 -13.95 33.85
CA TRP A 214 -26.50 -15.37 33.46
C TRP A 214 -26.02 -15.66 32.02
N GLU A 215 -25.61 -14.65 31.26
CA GLU A 215 -25.04 -14.84 29.92
C GLU A 215 -23.53 -15.09 30.04
N SER A 216 -23.04 -16.18 29.47
CA SER A 216 -21.62 -16.45 29.28
C SER A 216 -21.18 -16.15 27.85
N CYS A 217 -19.95 -15.65 27.70
CA CYS A 217 -19.32 -15.51 26.39
C CYS A 217 -19.13 -16.91 25.79
N MET A 218 -19.87 -17.21 24.72
CA MET A 218 -20.02 -18.56 24.12
C MET A 218 -20.91 -19.53 24.89
N ASP A 219 -22.06 -19.07 25.37
CA ASP A 219 -23.13 -20.00 25.76
C ASP A 219 -23.52 -20.93 24.60
N ALA A 220 -23.77 -22.19 24.93
CA ALA A 220 -24.36 -23.16 24.02
C ALA A 220 -25.71 -22.61 23.54
N GLU A 221 -25.95 -22.64 22.23
CA GLU A 221 -27.28 -22.32 21.68
C GLU A 221 -28.29 -23.29 22.35
N PRO A 222 -29.38 -22.78 22.96
CA PRO A 222 -30.37 -23.64 23.58
C PRO A 222 -30.95 -24.56 22.50
N GLU A 223 -30.85 -25.87 22.72
CA GLU A 223 -31.48 -26.84 21.83
C GLU A 223 -33.00 -26.59 21.85
N HIS A 224 -33.56 -26.34 20.67
CA HIS A 224 -35.00 -26.26 20.42
C HIS A 224 -35.34 -27.29 19.35
#